data_AF-A0A9F5MW14-F1
#
_entry.id   AF-A0A9F5MW14-F1
#
_cell.length_a   1.000
_cell.length_b   1.000
_cell.length_c   1.000
_cell.angle_alpha   90.00
_cell.angle_beta   90.00
_cell.angle_gamma   90.00
#
_symmetry.space_group_name_H-M   'P 1'
#
loop_
_entity.id
_entity.type
_entity.pdbx_description
1 polymer ?
#
loop_
_entity_poly.entity_id
_entity_poly.type
_entity_poly.pdbx_seq_one_letter_code
_entity_poly.pdbx_strand_id
1 'polypeptide(L)'
;MANKKLRRAGLPQELCERLSRHQIVTCQDFLSLSFLELMKLTGQSYWNVQKLLRTVSQSCAPRMQTAYEMKMKRTINPSTAFLPTTLEDLDKILHGGIACGSLTEITGPSGCGKTQFCIMMTLLATLPTNMGGLDGAVIYIDTESAFTAERLIEIAQHRFPHYFATEEKLIAMPSNVHVYRELTCEGVLKRIQSLEEEIISENVKLIIVDSVASVVRKEFDTKRQGNLKERSNLLTKEASILKYLAEEFSIPSDSQSQKFLQTPEPLD
;
A
#
# COMPACT_ATOMS: atom_id res chain seq x y z
N MET A 1 6.80 9.43 9.46
CA MET A 1 5.52 8.71 9.19
C MET A 1 4.36 9.45 9.84
N ALA A 2 3.82 10.47 9.17
CA ALA A 2 2.78 11.34 9.72
C ALA A 2 1.43 10.60 9.90
N ASN A 3 1.12 9.66 9.00
CA ASN A 3 -0.10 8.85 9.01
C ASN A 3 -0.14 7.75 10.10
N LYS A 4 0.89 7.63 10.93
CA LYS A 4 0.95 6.62 12.00
C LYS A 4 -0.19 6.83 13.01
N LYS A 5 -0.97 5.77 13.30
CA LYS A 5 -2.09 5.84 14.26
C LYS A 5 -1.59 6.16 15.67
N LEU A 6 -2.30 7.05 16.38
CA LEU A 6 -1.93 7.52 17.73
C LEU A 6 -1.87 6.41 18.78
N ARG A 7 -2.75 5.41 18.66
CA ARG A 7 -2.74 4.20 19.50
C ARG A 7 -1.41 3.42 19.43
N ARG A 8 -0.64 3.60 18.35
CA ARG A 8 0.70 3.00 18.16
C ARG A 8 1.84 3.97 18.47
N ALA A 9 1.53 5.17 18.95
CA ALA A 9 2.51 6.21 19.26
C ALA A 9 2.93 6.25 20.74
N GLY A 10 2.54 5.25 21.54
CA GLY A 10 2.91 5.17 22.96
C GLY A 10 2.10 6.08 23.86
N LEU A 11 0.90 6.48 23.43
CA LEU A 11 -0.06 7.23 24.24
C LEU A 11 -0.98 6.29 25.05
N PRO A 12 -1.47 6.70 26.22
CA PRO A 12 -2.47 5.94 26.96
C PRO A 12 -3.74 5.70 26.14
N GLN A 13 -4.33 4.51 26.27
CA GLN A 13 -5.52 4.13 25.50
C GLN A 13 -6.71 5.07 25.75
N GLU A 14 -6.97 5.44 27.02
CA GLU A 14 -8.03 6.39 27.38
C GLU A 14 -7.87 7.74 26.68
N LEU A 15 -6.62 8.21 26.52
CA LEU A 15 -6.32 9.45 25.82
C LEU A 15 -6.61 9.30 24.31
N CYS A 16 -6.22 8.17 23.72
CA CYS A 16 -6.49 7.87 22.32
C CYS A 16 -7.99 7.82 22.02
N GLU A 17 -8.79 7.22 22.93
CA GLU A 17 -10.25 7.18 22.83
C GLU A 17 -10.89 8.56 22.97
N ARG A 18 -10.35 9.43 23.83
CA ARG A 18 -10.82 10.82 23.95
C ARG A 18 -10.54 11.63 22.69
N LEU A 19 -9.35 11.46 22.11
CA LEU A 19 -8.93 12.14 20.89
C LEU A 19 -9.67 11.62 19.65
N SER A 20 -9.95 10.32 19.57
CA SER A 20 -10.68 9.74 18.44
C SER A 20 -12.10 10.27 18.31
N ARG A 21 -12.77 10.61 19.43
CA ARG A 21 -14.08 11.30 19.44
C ARG A 21 -14.06 12.65 18.74
N HIS A 22 -12.88 13.27 18.63
CA HIS A 22 -12.64 14.54 17.96
C HIS A 22 -11.97 14.35 16.58
N GLN A 23 -12.02 13.13 16.02
CA GLN A 23 -11.39 12.77 14.75
C GLN A 23 -9.86 12.91 14.73
N ILE A 24 -9.21 12.92 15.91
CA ILE A 24 -7.75 12.96 16.03
C ILE A 24 -7.26 11.53 16.21
N VAL A 25 -6.80 10.92 15.11
CA VAL A 25 -6.48 9.48 15.06
C VAL A 25 -5.05 9.19 14.63
N THR A 26 -4.38 10.12 13.95
CA THR A 26 -3.00 9.99 13.48
C THR A 26 -2.03 10.95 14.19
N CYS A 27 -0.74 10.65 14.12
CA CYS A 27 0.32 11.54 14.61
C CYS A 27 0.24 12.91 13.92
N GLN A 28 -0.12 12.96 12.63
CA GLN A 28 -0.35 14.21 11.91
C GLN A 28 -1.47 15.04 12.53
N ASP A 29 -2.64 14.44 12.78
CA ASP A 29 -3.78 15.15 13.36
C ASP A 29 -3.38 15.76 14.70
N PHE A 30 -2.71 14.98 15.55
CA PHE A 30 -2.25 15.43 16.86
C PHE A 30 -1.22 16.56 16.79
N LEU A 31 -0.24 16.46 15.88
CA LEU A 31 0.84 17.43 15.74
C LEU A 31 0.42 18.69 14.98
N SER A 32 -0.72 18.65 14.28
CA SER A 32 -1.27 19.81 13.56
C SER A 32 -2.08 20.74 14.48
N LEU A 33 -2.42 20.28 15.69
CA LEU A 33 -3.13 21.09 16.68
C LEU A 33 -2.19 22.05 17.39
N SER A 34 -2.72 23.22 17.74
CA SER A 34 -2.02 24.15 18.61
C SER A 34 -1.87 23.57 20.02
N PHE A 35 -0.85 24.04 20.72
CA PHE A 35 -0.58 23.62 22.09
C PHE A 35 -1.78 23.83 23.03
N LEU A 36 -2.52 24.93 22.86
CA LEU A 36 -3.69 25.26 23.67
C LEU A 36 -4.87 24.31 23.39
N GLU A 37 -5.08 23.93 22.13
CA GLU A 37 -6.10 22.93 21.76
C GLU A 37 -5.79 21.57 22.37
N LEU A 38 -4.52 21.16 22.33
CA LEU A 38 -4.10 19.92 22.97
C LEU A 38 -4.36 19.94 24.48
N MET A 39 -4.07 21.03 25.18
CA MET A 39 -4.40 21.16 26.61
C MET A 39 -5.90 21.01 26.86
N LYS A 40 -6.74 21.69 26.07
CA LYS A 40 -8.21 21.64 26.20
C LYS A 40 -8.76 20.24 25.92
N LEU A 41 -8.33 19.61 24.83
CA LEU A 41 -8.85 18.31 24.38
C LEU A 41 -8.38 17.15 25.25
N THR A 42 -7.13 17.21 25.72
CA THR A 42 -6.57 16.16 26.59
C THR A 42 -6.96 16.33 28.05
N GLY A 43 -7.29 17.57 28.47
CA GLY A 43 -7.50 17.93 29.88
C GLY A 43 -6.22 17.91 30.71
N GLN A 44 -5.06 18.01 30.06
CA GLN A 44 -3.75 17.84 30.70
C GLN A 44 -3.05 19.18 30.96
N SER A 45 -2.14 19.17 31.94
CA SER A 45 -1.30 20.32 32.25
C SER A 45 -0.33 20.63 31.11
N TYR A 46 0.22 21.85 31.10
CA TYR A 46 1.25 22.27 30.14
C TYR A 46 2.39 21.25 30.04
N TRP A 47 2.94 20.83 31.18
CA TRP A 47 4.05 19.87 31.26
C TRP A 47 3.68 18.50 30.66
N ASN A 48 2.47 18.02 30.93
CA ASN A 48 2.00 16.76 30.38
C ASN A 48 1.79 16.86 28.87
N VAL A 49 1.18 17.94 28.36
CA VAL A 49 1.04 18.15 26.91
C VAL A 49 2.39 18.24 26.21
N GLN A 50 3.37 18.92 26.80
CA GLN A 50 4.73 18.96 26.27
C GLN A 50 5.37 17.57 26.22
N LYS A 51 5.15 16.73 27.24
CA LYS A 51 5.60 15.34 27.24
C LYS A 51 4.91 14.51 26.16
N LEU A 52 3.59 14.65 26.00
CA LEU A 52 2.81 13.97 24.96
C LEU A 52 3.28 14.36 23.56
N LEU A 53 3.49 15.65 23.29
CA LEU A 53 4.06 16.15 22.04
C LEU A 53 5.42 15.50 21.76
N ARG A 54 6.33 15.48 22.73
CA ARG A 54 7.63 14.84 22.57
C ARG A 54 7.49 13.35 22.25
N THR A 55 6.62 12.63 22.95
CA THR A 55 6.37 11.19 22.70
C THR A 55 5.84 10.95 21.29
N VAL A 56 4.82 11.71 20.85
CA VAL A 56 4.23 11.57 19.51
C VAL A 56 5.25 11.95 18.43
N SER A 57 5.97 13.06 18.60
CA SER A 57 7.01 13.49 17.66
C SER A 57 8.12 12.44 17.52
N GLN A 58 8.60 11.85 18.62
CA GLN A 58 9.62 10.80 18.59
C GLN A 58 9.11 9.52 17.92
N SER A 59 7.84 9.19 18.06
CA SER A 59 7.23 8.01 17.45
C SER A 59 7.12 8.09 15.93
N CYS A 60 6.91 9.29 15.37
CA CYS A 60 6.70 9.49 13.94
C CYS A 60 7.92 10.07 13.20
N ALA A 61 8.92 10.59 13.93
CA ALA A 61 10.14 11.12 13.36
C ALA A 61 10.95 10.00 12.68
N PRO A 62 11.47 10.23 11.46
CA PRO A 62 12.40 9.30 10.84
C PRO A 62 13.66 9.18 11.72
N ARG A 63 14.16 7.96 11.90
CA ARG A 63 15.41 7.74 12.63
C ARG A 63 16.56 8.30 11.80
N MET A 64 17.40 9.13 12.43
CA MET A 64 18.67 9.53 11.82
C MET A 64 19.51 8.28 11.58
N GLN A 65 20.01 8.13 10.36
CA GLN A 65 20.82 7.00 9.96
C GLN A 65 21.96 7.52 9.08
N THR A 66 23.16 7.00 9.25
CA THR A 66 24.30 7.35 8.41
C THR A 66 24.17 6.69 7.04
N ALA A 67 24.76 7.30 6.00
CA ALA A 67 24.80 6.71 4.66
C ALA A 67 25.47 5.32 4.66
N TYR A 68 26.44 5.10 5.55
CA TYR A 68 27.12 3.81 5.70
C TYR A 68 26.17 2.73 6.23
N GLU A 69 25.42 3.00 7.29
CA GLU A 69 24.41 2.07 7.82
C GLU A 69 23.33 1.76 6.77
N MET A 70 22.93 2.75 5.97
CA MET A 70 21.95 2.55 4.88
C MET A 70 22.47 1.56 3.84
N LYS A 71 23.76 1.67 3.47
CA LYS A 71 24.41 0.72 2.56
C LYS A 71 24.47 -0.68 3.15
N MET A 72 24.86 -0.83 4.41
CA MET A 72 24.99 -2.14 5.06
C MET A 72 23.66 -2.89 5.19
N LYS A 73 22.55 -2.20 5.51
CA LYS A 73 21.22 -2.83 5.62
C LYS A 73 20.80 -3.57 4.34
N ARG A 74 21.12 -3.00 3.17
CA ARG A 74 20.83 -3.62 1.86
C ARG A 74 21.69 -4.86 1.58
N THR A 75 22.90 -4.91 2.14
CA THR A 75 23.82 -6.05 1.99
C THR A 75 23.47 -7.21 2.92
N ILE A 76 22.91 -6.94 4.09
CA ILE A 76 22.63 -7.95 5.12
C ILE A 76 21.33 -8.73 4.82
N ASN A 77 20.31 -8.11 4.23
CA ASN A 77 19.02 -8.75 3.91
C ASN A 77 18.63 -8.62 2.42
N PRO A 78 19.40 -9.23 1.49
CA PRO A 78 19.11 -9.11 0.06
C PRO A 78 17.83 -9.85 -0.37
N SER A 79 17.50 -10.99 0.25
CA SER A 79 16.36 -11.83 -0.13
C SER A 79 14.99 -11.29 0.28
N THR A 80 14.92 -10.39 1.26
CA THR A 80 13.65 -9.77 1.70
C THR A 80 13.43 -8.39 1.10
N ALA A 81 14.38 -7.89 0.29
CA ALA A 81 14.34 -6.53 -0.24
C ALA A 81 13.50 -6.41 -1.51
N PHE A 82 13.31 -7.50 -2.26
CA PHE A 82 12.63 -7.49 -3.54
C PHE A 82 11.74 -8.73 -3.71
N LEU A 83 10.62 -8.55 -4.39
CA LEU A 83 9.79 -9.61 -4.94
C LEU A 83 10.11 -9.77 -6.43
N PRO A 84 10.83 -10.83 -6.85
CA PRO A 84 11.13 -11.09 -8.25
C PRO A 84 9.85 -11.18 -9.10
N THR A 85 9.91 -10.65 -10.32
CA THR A 85 8.80 -10.71 -11.29
C THR A 85 8.83 -12.00 -12.10
N THR A 86 9.90 -12.79 -12.00
CA THR A 86 10.18 -13.99 -12.82
C THR A 86 10.34 -13.70 -14.31
N LEU A 87 10.60 -12.43 -14.64
CA LEU A 87 10.99 -11.94 -15.95
C LEU A 87 12.44 -11.46 -15.83
N GLU A 88 13.40 -12.27 -16.27
CA GLU A 88 14.82 -12.05 -15.99
C GLU A 88 15.32 -10.65 -16.37
N ASP A 89 14.91 -10.15 -17.54
CA ASP A 89 15.36 -8.83 -18.00
C ASP A 89 14.70 -7.70 -17.22
N LEU A 90 13.45 -7.86 -16.81
CA LEU A 90 12.78 -6.89 -15.94
C LEU A 90 13.41 -6.89 -14.54
N ASP A 91 13.68 -8.07 -13.98
CA ASP A 91 14.33 -8.20 -12.67
C ASP A 91 15.74 -7.62 -12.69
N LYS A 92 16.51 -7.77 -13.79
CA LYS A 92 17.81 -7.08 -13.95
C LYS A 92 17.67 -5.56 -13.90
N ILE A 93 16.68 -5.01 -14.62
CA ILE A 93 16.43 -3.55 -14.65
C ILE A 93 15.96 -3.04 -13.29
N LEU A 94 15.15 -3.83 -12.58
CA LEU A 94 14.63 -3.50 -11.25
C LEU A 94 15.58 -3.90 -10.11
N HIS A 95 16.79 -4.38 -10.42
CA HIS A 95 17.81 -4.81 -9.45
C HIS A 95 17.36 -5.93 -8.50
N GLY A 96 16.53 -6.85 -8.98
CA GLY A 96 16.08 -8.05 -8.26
C GLY A 96 14.57 -8.25 -8.24
N GLY A 97 13.78 -7.26 -8.68
CA GLY A 97 12.32 -7.33 -8.74
C GLY A 97 11.66 -6.08 -8.15
N ILE A 98 10.39 -6.21 -7.73
CA ILE A 98 9.65 -5.11 -7.11
C ILE A 98 10.16 -4.89 -5.68
N ALA A 99 10.60 -3.68 -5.36
CA ALA A 99 11.18 -3.38 -4.05
C ALA A 99 10.14 -3.42 -2.92
N CYS A 100 10.43 -4.18 -1.86
CA CYS A 100 9.70 -4.18 -0.61
C CYS A 100 9.83 -2.82 0.10
N GLY A 101 8.78 -2.39 0.79
CA GLY A 101 8.75 -1.10 1.47
C GLY A 101 8.67 0.10 0.54
N SER A 102 8.24 -0.12 -0.70
CA SER A 102 8.09 0.91 -1.71
C SER A 102 6.70 0.89 -2.36
N LEU A 103 6.33 2.01 -2.97
CA LEU A 103 5.18 2.12 -3.86
C LEU A 103 5.69 2.05 -5.29
N THR A 104 5.27 1.01 -6.02
CA THR A 104 5.55 0.84 -7.44
C THR A 104 4.32 1.22 -8.25
N GLU A 105 4.51 1.96 -9.34
CA GLU A 105 3.43 2.36 -10.24
C GLU A 105 3.56 1.68 -11.60
N ILE A 106 2.57 0.87 -11.97
CA ILE A 106 2.52 0.23 -13.29
C ILE A 106 1.62 1.04 -14.22
N THR A 107 2.18 1.46 -15.35
CA THR A 107 1.49 2.31 -16.32
C THR A 107 1.57 1.79 -17.75
N GLY A 108 0.49 1.97 -18.51
CA GLY A 108 0.37 1.55 -19.90
C GLY A 108 -1.06 1.59 -20.40
N PRO A 109 -1.27 1.54 -21.73
CA PRO A 109 -2.60 1.59 -22.35
C PRO A 109 -3.49 0.41 -21.93
N SER A 110 -4.82 0.53 -22.11
CA SER A 110 -5.73 -0.60 -21.84
C SER A 110 -5.33 -1.84 -22.66
N GLY A 111 -5.50 -3.03 -22.09
CA GLY A 111 -5.16 -4.29 -22.76
C GLY A 111 -3.66 -4.64 -22.81
N CYS A 112 -2.74 -3.79 -22.35
CA CYS A 112 -1.30 -4.09 -22.38
C CYS A 112 -0.81 -5.10 -21.30
N GLY A 113 -1.72 -5.80 -20.62
CA GLY A 113 -1.39 -6.87 -19.68
C GLY A 113 -1.16 -6.45 -18.21
N LYS A 114 -1.47 -5.21 -17.80
CA LYS A 114 -1.22 -4.77 -16.41
C LYS A 114 -1.94 -5.62 -15.36
N THR A 115 -3.24 -5.88 -15.53
CA THR A 115 -4.00 -6.79 -14.65
C THR A 115 -3.40 -8.20 -14.61
N GLN A 116 -2.92 -8.71 -15.75
CA GLN A 116 -2.25 -10.02 -15.79
C GLN A 116 -0.93 -10.00 -15.00
N PHE A 117 -0.19 -8.89 -15.08
CA PHE A 117 1.01 -8.70 -14.27
C PHE A 117 0.67 -8.65 -12.77
N CYS A 118 -0.37 -7.91 -12.36
CA CYS A 118 -0.80 -7.87 -10.97
C CYS A 118 -1.27 -9.24 -10.44
N ILE A 119 -2.01 -10.02 -11.23
CA ILE A 119 -2.39 -11.39 -10.85
C ILE A 119 -1.15 -12.29 -10.74
N MET A 120 -0.16 -12.15 -11.64
CA MET A 120 1.12 -12.87 -11.52
C MET A 120 1.86 -12.48 -10.24
N MET A 121 1.98 -11.18 -9.93
CA MET A 121 2.65 -10.73 -8.70
C MET A 121 1.93 -11.22 -7.44
N THR A 122 0.59 -11.30 -7.47
CA THR A 122 -0.23 -11.91 -6.42
C THR A 122 0.19 -13.36 -6.18
N LEU A 123 0.24 -14.17 -7.24
CA LEU A 123 0.73 -15.55 -7.15
C LEU A 123 2.14 -15.61 -6.56
N LEU A 124 3.08 -14.83 -7.11
CA LEU A 124 4.49 -14.87 -6.70
C LEU A 124 4.66 -14.50 -5.22
N ALA A 125 3.92 -13.51 -4.71
CA ALA A 125 3.97 -13.14 -3.31
C ALA A 125 3.51 -14.26 -2.36
N THR A 126 2.52 -15.06 -2.77
CA THR A 126 2.03 -16.20 -1.97
C THR A 126 2.97 -17.40 -1.95
N LEU A 127 3.97 -17.45 -2.84
CA LEU A 127 4.91 -18.56 -2.86
C LEU A 127 5.85 -18.54 -1.63
N PRO A 128 6.39 -19.71 -1.25
CA PRO A 128 7.41 -19.79 -0.22
C PRO A 128 8.68 -18.99 -0.60
N THR A 129 9.40 -18.53 0.41
CA THR A 129 10.65 -17.75 0.23
C THR A 129 11.74 -18.49 -0.53
N ASN A 130 11.82 -19.82 -0.39
CA ASN A 130 12.77 -20.64 -1.15
C ASN A 130 12.46 -20.74 -2.66
N MET A 131 11.27 -20.30 -3.07
CA MET A 131 10.84 -20.16 -4.47
C MET A 131 10.83 -18.70 -4.93
N GLY A 132 11.37 -17.78 -4.12
CA GLY A 132 11.40 -16.35 -4.42
C GLY A 132 10.11 -15.59 -4.08
N GLY A 133 9.16 -16.22 -3.38
CA GLY A 133 7.98 -15.52 -2.86
C GLY A 133 8.19 -14.89 -1.49
N LEU A 134 7.11 -14.40 -0.87
CA LEU A 134 7.15 -13.70 0.41
C LEU A 134 6.57 -14.51 1.58
N ASP A 135 6.03 -15.70 1.30
CA ASP A 135 5.40 -16.59 2.28
C ASP A 135 4.38 -15.85 3.17
N GLY A 136 3.46 -15.14 2.53
CA GLY A 136 2.40 -14.41 3.22
C GLY A 136 1.22 -14.04 2.32
N ALA A 137 0.23 -13.40 2.93
CA ALA A 137 -1.02 -13.07 2.26
C ALA A 137 -0.90 -11.87 1.32
N VAL A 138 -1.85 -11.73 0.41
CA VAL A 138 -1.95 -10.61 -0.53
C VAL A 138 -3.30 -9.95 -0.37
N ILE A 139 -3.32 -8.61 -0.33
CA ILE A 139 -4.55 -7.83 -0.46
C ILE A 139 -4.63 -7.31 -1.90
N TYR A 140 -5.73 -7.63 -2.59
CA TYR A 140 -6.01 -7.15 -3.94
C TYR A 140 -7.27 -6.28 -3.93
N ILE A 141 -7.11 -4.98 -4.18
CA ILE A 141 -8.23 -4.05 -4.34
C ILE A 141 -8.55 -3.94 -5.83
N ASP A 142 -9.62 -4.60 -6.24
CA ASP A 142 -10.12 -4.61 -7.61
C ASP A 142 -11.20 -3.53 -7.79
N THR A 143 -11.01 -2.68 -8.78
CA THR A 143 -11.88 -1.54 -9.08
C THR A 143 -12.61 -1.67 -10.43
N GLU A 144 -12.24 -2.68 -11.22
CA GLU A 144 -12.79 -2.95 -12.55
C GLU A 144 -13.49 -4.31 -12.62
N SER A 145 -13.50 -5.08 -11.51
CA SER A 145 -14.02 -6.46 -11.47
C SER A 145 -13.30 -7.38 -12.46
N ALA A 146 -12.01 -7.13 -12.68
CA ALA A 146 -11.17 -7.85 -13.63
C ALA A 146 -10.47 -9.06 -13.01
N PHE A 147 -10.36 -9.12 -11.67
CA PHE A 147 -9.75 -10.25 -10.97
C PHE A 147 -10.69 -11.44 -10.93
N THR A 148 -10.18 -12.62 -11.29
CA THR A 148 -10.88 -13.91 -11.14
C THR A 148 -9.97 -14.95 -10.50
N ALA A 149 -10.53 -15.77 -9.60
CA ALA A 149 -9.78 -16.83 -8.92
C ALA A 149 -9.37 -17.92 -9.91
N GLU A 150 -10.21 -18.19 -10.91
CA GLU A 150 -9.94 -19.15 -11.98
C GLU A 150 -8.67 -18.76 -12.75
N ARG A 151 -8.48 -17.46 -13.03
CA ARG A 151 -7.30 -16.98 -13.73
C ARG A 151 -6.03 -17.09 -12.88
N LEU A 152 -6.13 -16.80 -11.59
CA LEU A 152 -5.02 -16.97 -10.64
C LEU A 152 -4.58 -18.44 -10.57
N ILE A 153 -5.54 -19.37 -10.46
CA ILE A 153 -5.31 -20.81 -10.43
C ILE A 153 -4.67 -21.29 -11.74
N GLU A 154 -5.19 -20.84 -12.88
CA GLU A 154 -4.66 -21.18 -14.21
C GLU A 154 -3.19 -20.77 -14.34
N ILE A 155 -2.84 -19.54 -13.95
CA ILE A 155 -1.46 -19.06 -13.96
C ILE A 155 -0.59 -19.89 -13.02
N ALA A 156 -1.09 -20.23 -11.83
CA ALA A 156 -0.37 -21.04 -10.84
C ALA A 156 0.01 -22.42 -11.38
N GLN A 157 -0.97 -23.13 -11.92
CA GLN A 157 -0.78 -24.47 -12.51
C GLN A 157 0.17 -24.44 -13.70
N HIS A 158 0.10 -23.40 -14.53
CA HIS A 158 0.95 -23.30 -15.72
C HIS A 158 2.39 -22.88 -15.38
N ARG A 159 2.59 -21.95 -14.43
CA ARG A 159 3.93 -21.44 -14.08
C ARG A 159 4.69 -22.35 -13.13
N PHE A 160 3.99 -23.01 -12.20
CA PHE A 160 4.59 -23.87 -11.19
C PHE A 160 3.87 -25.23 -11.10
N PRO A 161 3.82 -26.00 -12.20
CA PRO A 161 3.02 -27.24 -12.28
C PRO A 161 3.42 -28.27 -11.22
N HIS A 162 4.71 -28.39 -10.91
CA HIS A 162 5.19 -29.32 -9.89
C HIS A 162 4.83 -28.88 -8.47
N TYR A 163 4.78 -27.57 -8.23
CA TYR A 163 4.43 -27.06 -6.90
C TYR A 163 2.92 -27.19 -6.66
N PHE A 164 2.09 -26.78 -7.62
CA PHE A 164 0.63 -26.83 -7.55
C PHE A 164 0.03 -28.14 -8.10
N ALA A 165 0.72 -29.25 -7.91
CA ALA A 165 0.25 -30.57 -8.34
C ALA A 165 -0.85 -31.16 -7.44
N THR A 166 -1.02 -30.63 -6.22
CA THR A 166 -2.00 -31.11 -5.24
C THR A 166 -3.13 -30.12 -5.06
N GLU A 167 -4.33 -30.66 -4.83
CA GLU A 167 -5.54 -29.87 -4.57
C GLU A 167 -5.39 -28.99 -3.31
N GLU A 168 -4.72 -29.51 -2.27
CA GLU A 168 -4.42 -28.77 -1.05
C GLU A 168 -3.71 -27.44 -1.31
N LYS A 169 -2.70 -27.42 -2.20
CA LYS A 169 -1.97 -26.19 -2.54
C LYS A 169 -2.77 -25.25 -3.43
N LEU A 170 -3.61 -25.81 -4.30
CA LEU A 170 -4.53 -25.04 -5.15
C LEU A 170 -5.66 -24.38 -4.37
N ILE A 171 -6.02 -24.93 -3.20
CA ILE A 171 -6.97 -24.32 -2.26
C ILE A 171 -6.25 -23.34 -1.33
N ALA A 172 -5.08 -23.72 -0.80
CA ALA A 172 -4.34 -22.91 0.15
C ALA A 172 -3.87 -21.57 -0.45
N MET A 173 -3.40 -21.55 -1.70
CA MET A 173 -2.89 -20.32 -2.31
C MET A 173 -3.96 -19.23 -2.46
N PRO A 174 -5.14 -19.47 -3.08
CA PRO A 174 -6.19 -18.45 -3.18
C PRO A 174 -6.75 -18.05 -1.81
N SER A 175 -6.70 -18.94 -0.80
CA SER A 175 -7.13 -18.63 0.57
C SER A 175 -6.26 -17.55 1.23
N ASN A 176 -5.01 -17.37 0.76
CA ASN A 176 -4.11 -16.29 1.19
C ASN A 176 -4.26 -15.01 0.36
N VAL A 177 -5.27 -14.91 -0.51
CA VAL A 177 -5.52 -13.73 -1.35
C VAL A 177 -6.85 -13.09 -0.96
N HIS A 178 -6.78 -11.95 -0.29
CA HIS A 178 -7.94 -11.18 0.14
C HIS A 178 -8.32 -10.17 -0.94
N VAL A 179 -9.45 -10.40 -1.60
CA VAL A 179 -9.91 -9.56 -2.72
C VAL A 179 -11.04 -8.63 -2.24
N TYR A 180 -10.86 -7.33 -2.43
CA TYR A 180 -11.87 -6.30 -2.18
C TYR A 180 -12.30 -5.66 -3.49
N ARG A 181 -13.62 -5.56 -3.69
CA ARG A 181 -14.20 -4.86 -4.85
C ARG A 181 -14.65 -3.47 -4.44
N GLU A 182 -13.92 -2.45 -4.87
CA GLU A 182 -14.20 -1.05 -4.54
C GLU A 182 -14.38 -0.25 -5.83
N LEU A 183 -15.62 0.20 -6.10
CA LEU A 183 -15.99 0.84 -7.37
C LEU A 183 -15.98 2.37 -7.31
N THR A 184 -15.68 2.95 -6.14
CA THR A 184 -15.72 4.40 -5.88
C THR A 184 -14.45 4.89 -5.18
N CYS A 185 -14.07 6.15 -5.39
CA CYS A 185 -12.79 6.66 -4.87
C CYS A 185 -12.84 6.67 -3.33
N GLU A 186 -14.01 7.00 -2.79
CA GLU A 186 -14.25 6.94 -1.35
C GLU A 186 -14.14 5.50 -0.79
N GLY A 187 -14.63 4.50 -1.53
CA GLY A 187 -14.51 3.08 -1.16
C GLY A 187 -13.06 2.63 -1.08
N VAL A 188 -12.27 2.93 -2.14
CA VAL A 188 -10.82 2.64 -2.18
C VAL A 188 -10.10 3.33 -1.01
N LEU A 189 -10.34 4.62 -0.78
CA LEU A 189 -9.72 5.35 0.31
C LEU A 189 -10.07 4.76 1.69
N LYS A 190 -11.35 4.46 1.94
CA LYS A 190 -11.80 3.84 3.21
C LYS A 190 -11.14 2.48 3.41
N ARG A 191 -11.03 1.67 2.35
CA ARG A 191 -10.36 0.38 2.37
C ARG A 191 -8.90 0.54 2.77
N ILE A 192 -8.15 1.40 2.08
CA ILE A 192 -6.73 1.65 2.35
C ILE A 192 -6.52 2.11 3.81
N GLN A 193 -7.43 2.91 4.36
CA GLN A 193 -7.36 3.38 5.76
C GLN A 193 -7.59 2.26 6.80
N SER A 194 -8.34 1.21 6.46
CA SER A 194 -8.61 0.09 7.37
C SER A 194 -7.53 -1.00 7.33
N LEU A 195 -6.75 -1.10 6.24
CA LEU A 195 -5.85 -2.23 6.00
C LEU A 195 -4.81 -2.49 7.08
N GLU A 196 -4.42 -1.47 7.86
CA GLU A 196 -3.34 -1.61 8.85
C GLU A 196 -3.55 -2.78 9.83
N GLU A 197 -4.79 -3.05 10.24
CA GLU A 197 -5.09 -4.18 11.15
C GLU A 197 -5.01 -5.52 10.42
N GLU A 198 -5.59 -5.59 9.22
CA GLU A 198 -5.60 -6.78 8.37
C GLU A 198 -4.19 -7.19 7.92
N ILE A 199 -3.33 -6.20 7.62
CA ILE A 199 -1.92 -6.45 7.26
C ILE A 199 -1.20 -7.21 8.37
N ILE A 200 -1.51 -6.87 9.63
CA ILE A 200 -0.90 -7.50 10.80
C ILE A 200 -1.52 -8.87 11.06
N SER A 201 -2.85 -8.99 11.07
CA SER A 201 -3.54 -10.24 11.43
C SER A 201 -3.31 -11.35 10.41
N GLU A 202 -3.34 -11.00 9.12
CA GLU A 202 -3.22 -11.97 8.02
C GLU A 202 -1.78 -12.14 7.51
N ASN A 203 -0.79 -11.48 8.15
CA ASN A 203 0.60 -11.47 7.70
C ASN A 203 0.72 -11.11 6.20
N VAL A 204 0.08 -10.01 5.80
CA VAL A 204 0.08 -9.55 4.41
C VAL A 204 1.47 -9.09 4.00
N LYS A 205 1.89 -9.50 2.80
CA LYS A 205 3.19 -9.19 2.22
C LYS A 205 3.12 -8.39 0.93
N LEU A 206 1.95 -8.25 0.31
CA LEU A 206 1.76 -7.45 -0.90
C LEU A 206 0.38 -6.80 -0.89
N ILE A 207 0.31 -5.53 -1.27
CA ILE A 207 -0.95 -4.83 -1.53
C ILE A 207 -0.97 -4.40 -2.99
N ILE A 208 -2.03 -4.74 -3.70
CA ILE A 208 -2.27 -4.33 -5.09
C ILE A 208 -3.55 -3.49 -5.14
N VAL A 209 -3.50 -2.38 -5.88
CA VAL A 209 -4.69 -1.61 -6.27
C VAL A 209 -4.80 -1.57 -7.80
N ASP A 210 -5.76 -2.33 -8.34
CA ASP A 210 -6.01 -2.45 -9.78
C ASP A 210 -7.38 -1.88 -10.14
N SER A 211 -7.50 -0.64 -10.60
CA SER A 211 -6.50 0.42 -10.68
C SER A 211 -7.04 1.68 -10.01
N VAL A 212 -6.16 2.43 -9.37
CA VAL A 212 -6.49 3.74 -8.78
C VAL A 212 -7.05 4.69 -9.85
N ALA A 213 -6.52 4.62 -11.07
CA ALA A 213 -6.94 5.48 -12.18
C ALA A 213 -8.33 5.15 -12.76
N SER A 214 -8.87 3.93 -12.59
CA SER A 214 -10.18 3.58 -13.15
C SER A 214 -11.29 4.39 -12.48
N VAL A 215 -11.25 4.44 -11.16
CA VAL A 215 -12.30 4.99 -10.31
C VAL A 215 -12.34 6.50 -10.41
N VAL A 216 -11.15 7.10 -10.39
CA VAL A 216 -10.97 8.53 -10.59
C VAL A 216 -11.51 8.98 -11.95
N ARG A 217 -11.35 8.17 -13.01
CA ARG A 217 -11.88 8.54 -14.34
C ARG A 217 -13.39 8.40 -14.44
N LYS A 218 -13.98 7.44 -13.74
CA LYS A 218 -15.45 7.25 -13.69
C LYS A 218 -16.12 8.40 -12.94
N GLU A 219 -15.51 8.89 -11.86
CA GLU A 219 -16.11 9.92 -11.00
C GLU A 219 -15.79 11.36 -11.43
N PHE A 220 -14.60 11.62 -11.98
CA PHE A 220 -14.17 12.97 -12.34
C PHE A 220 -14.15 13.17 -13.85
N ASP A 221 -15.22 13.79 -14.38
CA ASP A 221 -15.29 14.20 -15.78
C ASP A 221 -14.29 15.35 -16.04
N THR A 222 -13.43 15.17 -17.05
CA THR A 222 -12.36 16.11 -17.46
C THR A 222 -12.88 17.47 -17.93
N LYS A 223 -14.18 17.60 -18.20
CA LYS A 223 -14.80 18.80 -18.76
C LYS A 223 -15.21 19.87 -17.72
N ARG A 224 -15.15 19.57 -16.41
CA ARG A 224 -15.52 20.53 -15.36
C ARG A 224 -14.29 21.10 -14.64
N GLN A 225 -14.11 22.41 -14.72
CA GLN A 225 -13.08 23.14 -13.96
C GLN A 225 -13.36 23.01 -12.44
N GLY A 226 -12.42 22.44 -11.69
CA GLY A 226 -12.55 22.13 -10.25
C GLY A 226 -12.19 20.68 -9.91
N ASN A 227 -12.61 19.73 -10.76
CA ASN A 227 -12.41 18.29 -10.58
C ASN A 227 -10.93 17.87 -10.50
N LEU A 228 -10.03 18.61 -11.17
CA LEU A 228 -8.62 18.24 -11.25
C LEU A 228 -7.90 18.38 -9.89
N LYS A 229 -8.28 19.39 -9.09
CA LYS A 229 -7.69 19.63 -7.76
C LYS A 229 -8.18 18.59 -6.76
N GLU A 230 -9.47 18.29 -6.75
CA GLU A 230 -10.06 17.26 -5.88
C GLU A 230 -9.50 15.88 -6.19
N ARG A 231 -9.41 15.53 -7.47
CA ARG A 231 -8.74 14.32 -7.95
C ARG A 231 -7.29 14.25 -7.48
N SER A 232 -6.50 15.31 -7.68
CA SER A 232 -5.08 15.31 -7.30
C SER A 232 -4.91 15.14 -5.79
N ASN A 233 -5.78 15.77 -4.99
CA ASN A 233 -5.76 15.63 -3.54
C ASN A 233 -6.09 14.19 -3.10
N LEU A 234 -7.10 13.56 -3.73
CA LEU A 234 -7.50 12.19 -3.39
C LEU A 234 -6.38 11.20 -3.71
N LEU A 235 -5.82 11.26 -4.91
CA LEU A 235 -4.68 10.43 -5.33
C LEU A 235 -3.47 10.60 -4.41
N THR A 236 -3.15 11.85 -4.06
CA THR A 236 -2.04 12.15 -3.15
C THR A 236 -2.28 11.57 -1.77
N LYS A 237 -3.53 11.61 -1.29
CA LYS A 237 -3.91 11.03 0.01
C LYS A 237 -3.77 9.52 -0.01
N GLU A 238 -4.31 8.84 -1.02
CA GLU A 238 -4.16 7.39 -1.19
C GLU A 238 -2.69 6.98 -1.27
N ALA A 239 -1.90 7.62 -2.13
CA ALA A 239 -0.48 7.35 -2.27
C ALA A 239 0.29 7.56 -0.96
N SER A 240 -0.06 8.59 -0.17
CA SER A 240 0.58 8.85 1.12
C SER A 240 0.31 7.75 2.15
N ILE A 241 -0.88 7.15 2.13
CA ILE A 241 -1.25 6.07 3.05
C ILE A 241 -0.62 4.76 2.59
N LEU A 242 -0.71 4.43 1.29
CA LEU A 242 -0.06 3.24 0.72
C LEU A 242 1.45 3.26 0.96
N LYS A 243 2.10 4.41 0.74
CA LYS A 243 3.52 4.58 1.03
C LYS A 243 3.84 4.35 2.51
N TYR A 244 3.01 4.88 3.42
CA TYR A 244 3.17 4.62 4.85
C TYR A 244 3.03 3.13 5.19
N LEU A 245 2.02 2.46 4.66
CA LEU A 245 1.82 1.02 4.88
C LEU A 245 3.00 0.21 4.34
N ALA A 246 3.49 0.53 3.14
CA ALA A 246 4.66 -0.10 2.56
C ALA A 246 5.89 0.05 3.47
N GLU A 247 6.25 1.28 3.84
CA GLU A 247 7.44 1.56 4.67
C GLU A 247 7.34 0.97 6.08
N GLU A 248 6.17 1.02 6.72
CA GLU A 248 5.96 0.54 8.09
C GLU A 248 6.00 -0.99 8.18
N PHE A 249 5.43 -1.69 7.19
CA PHE A 249 5.35 -3.16 7.19
C PHE A 249 6.39 -3.83 6.30
N SER A 250 7.23 -3.04 5.61
CA SER A 250 8.24 -3.53 4.65
C SER A 250 7.64 -4.43 3.57
N ILE A 251 6.45 -4.07 3.08
CA ILE A 251 5.73 -4.79 2.02
C ILE A 251 5.82 -4.02 0.70
N PRO A 252 5.95 -4.66 -0.47
CA PRO A 252 5.70 -3.98 -1.72
C PRO A 252 4.24 -3.53 -1.79
N SER A 253 3.99 -2.34 -2.31
CA SER A 253 2.66 -1.87 -2.69
C SER A 253 2.69 -1.51 -4.17
N ASP A 254 1.76 -2.04 -4.96
CA ASP A 254 1.66 -1.80 -6.40
C ASP A 254 0.36 -1.05 -6.70
N SER A 255 0.46 0.08 -7.41
CA SER A 255 -0.65 0.93 -7.80
C SER A 255 -0.63 1.13 -9.31
N GLN A 256 -1.69 0.75 -10.01
CA GLN A 256 -1.78 0.99 -11.44
C GLN A 256 -2.28 2.40 -11.80
N SER A 257 -1.62 3.05 -12.77
CA SER A 257 -2.08 4.30 -13.39
C SER A 257 -2.09 4.19 -14.91
N GLN A 258 -3.17 4.57 -15.57
CA GLN A 258 -3.17 4.74 -17.03
C GLN A 258 -2.65 6.15 -17.38
N LYS A 259 -1.45 6.26 -17.95
CA LYS A 259 -0.97 7.52 -18.55
C LYS A 259 -1.72 7.78 -19.86
N PHE A 260 -2.49 8.86 -19.90
CA PHE A 260 -2.88 9.55 -21.12
C PHE A 260 -1.87 10.67 -21.38
N LEU A 261 -0.90 10.42 -22.26
CA LEU A 261 -0.29 11.46 -23.09
C LEU A 261 -0.89 11.27 -24.48
N GLN A 262 -2.07 11.83 -24.72
CA GLN A 262 -2.46 12.19 -26.08
C GLN A 262 -1.56 13.35 -26.47
N THR A 263 -0.49 13.06 -27.19
CA THR A 263 0.02 14.02 -28.17
C THR A 263 -1.11 14.31 -29.15
N PRO A 264 -1.41 15.58 -29.50
CA PRO A 264 -2.28 15.84 -30.62
C PRO A 264 -1.64 15.24 -31.87
N GLU A 265 -2.28 14.23 -32.47
CA GLU A 265 -1.96 13.85 -33.84
C GLU A 265 -2.17 15.10 -34.71
N PRO A 266 -1.22 15.45 -35.60
CA PRO A 266 -1.47 16.47 -36.60
C PRO A 266 -2.60 15.96 -37.51
N LEU A 267 -3.65 16.76 -37.61
CA LEU A 267 -4.68 16.61 -38.64
C LEU A 267 -4.01 16.82 -40.00
N ASP A 268 -3.94 15.77 -40.81
CA ASP A 268 -3.97 15.89 -42.27
C ASP A 268 -5.41 16.10 -42.73
#